data_AF-A0A7W1GP55-F1
#
_entry.id   AF-A0A7W1GP55-F1
#
_cell.length_a   1.000
_cell.length_b   1.000
_cell.length_c   1.000
_cell.angle_alpha   90.00
_cell.angle_beta   90.00
_cell.angle_gamma   90.00
#
_symmetry.space_group_name_H-M   'P 1'
#
loop_
_entity.id
_entity.type
_entity.pdbx_description
1 polymer ?
#
loop_
_entity_poly.entity_id
_entity_poly.type
_entity_poly.pdbx_seq_one_letter_code
_entity_poly.pdbx_strand_id
1 'polypeptide(L)'
;MTSEFMRVLPTSQARGELSHALERFRQEGAAATPMVFGSHRKPEGVVIPFELFEQLVPVLEDLVLAQLLRVRLAEPGEPRPLDDLVTELGFTDADFD
;
A
#
# COMPACT_ATOMS: atom_id res chain seq x y z
N MET A 1 -17.74 -0.62 -3.63
CA MET A 1 -17.61 -0.04 -4.99
C MET A 1 -17.31 -1.19 -5.93
N THR A 2 -18.31 -1.53 -6.73
CA THR A 2 -18.43 -2.78 -7.46
C THR A 2 -17.40 -2.84 -8.61
N SER A 3 -16.60 -3.91 -8.59
CA SER A 3 -15.66 -4.31 -9.64
C SER A 3 -16.43 -4.75 -10.89
N GLU A 4 -17.00 -3.81 -11.64
CA GLU A 4 -17.86 -4.16 -12.79
C GLU A 4 -17.28 -3.84 -14.17
N PHE A 5 -16.14 -3.12 -14.28
CA PHE A 5 -15.56 -2.80 -15.61
C PHE A 5 -14.03 -2.84 -15.71
N MET A 6 -13.34 -3.58 -14.85
CA MET A 6 -11.89 -3.74 -15.04
C MET A 6 -11.63 -4.83 -16.09
N ARG A 7 -11.47 -4.41 -17.35
CA ARG A 7 -11.12 -5.31 -18.47
C ARG A 7 -9.84 -6.07 -18.13
N VAL A 8 -9.95 -7.38 -17.94
CA VAL A 8 -8.80 -8.27 -17.73
C VAL A 8 -8.21 -8.65 -19.08
N LEU A 9 -6.99 -8.21 -19.34
CA LEU A 9 -6.22 -8.60 -20.52
C LEU A 9 -5.64 -10.01 -20.35
N PRO A 10 -5.64 -10.86 -21.39
CA PRO A 10 -4.79 -12.05 -21.39
C PRO A 10 -3.34 -11.65 -21.17
N THR A 11 -2.60 -12.41 -20.35
CA THR A 11 -1.17 -12.15 -20.09
C THR A 11 -0.34 -12.03 -21.38
N SER A 12 -0.69 -12.78 -22.42
CA SER A 12 -0.06 -12.71 -23.74
C SER A 12 -0.26 -11.37 -24.46
N GLN A 13 -1.36 -10.66 -24.18
CA GLN A 13 -1.66 -9.35 -24.77
C GLN A 13 -1.15 -8.18 -23.92
N ALA A 14 -0.94 -8.39 -22.61
CA ALA A 14 -0.53 -7.34 -21.68
C ALA A 14 0.76 -6.61 -22.12
N ARG A 15 1.72 -7.34 -22.70
CA ARG A 15 2.97 -6.75 -23.22
C ARG A 15 2.72 -5.69 -24.31
N GLY A 16 1.76 -5.93 -25.21
CA GLY A 16 1.44 -5.00 -26.30
C GLY A 16 0.72 -3.75 -25.80
N GLU A 17 -0.10 -3.91 -24.75
CA GLU A 17 -0.92 -2.83 -24.18
C GLU A 17 -0.15 -1.95 -23.18
N LEU A 18 1.02 -2.40 -22.70
CA LEU A 18 1.78 -1.69 -21.67
C LEU A 18 2.16 -0.26 -22.10
N SER A 19 2.60 -0.07 -23.35
CA SER A 19 2.95 1.27 -23.85
C SER A 19 1.76 2.23 -23.83
N HIS A 20 0.56 1.75 -24.21
CA HIS A 20 -0.67 2.54 -24.18
C HIS A 20 -1.12 2.83 -22.74
N ALA A 21 -0.97 1.86 -21.83
CA ALA A 21 -1.23 2.08 -20.41
C ALA A 21 -0.31 3.17 -19.83
N LEU A 22 0.99 3.11 -20.11
CA LEU A 22 1.96 4.11 -19.66
C LEU A 22 1.69 5.50 -20.25
N GLU A 23 1.25 5.58 -21.50
CA GLU A 23 0.83 6.85 -22.10
C GLU A 23 -0.39 7.44 -21.39
N ARG A 24 -1.41 6.62 -21.13
CA ARG A 24 -2.57 7.02 -20.33
C ARG A 24 -2.16 7.51 -18.94
N PHE A 25 -1.26 6.79 -18.26
CA PHE A 25 -0.80 7.16 -16.93
C PHE A 25 -0.09 8.52 -16.91
N ARG A 26 0.68 8.85 -17.96
CA ARG A 26 1.30 10.18 -18.08
C ARG A 26 0.27 11.31 -18.29
N GLN A 27 -0.87 11.02 -18.91
CA GLN A 27 -1.90 12.02 -19.21
C GLN A 27 -2.88 12.23 -18.04
N GLU A 28 -3.22 11.14 -17.35
CA GLU A 28 -4.30 11.11 -16.35
C GLU A 28 -3.77 11.02 -14.90
N GLY A 29 -2.46 10.78 -14.71
CA GLY A 29 -1.84 10.69 -13.39
C GLY A 29 -2.46 9.61 -12.52
N ALA A 30 -2.58 9.86 -11.21
CA ALA A 30 -3.18 8.94 -10.25
C ALA A 30 -4.64 8.52 -10.56
N ALA A 31 -5.39 9.30 -11.34
CA ALA A 31 -6.77 9.00 -11.72
C ALA A 31 -6.88 8.00 -12.89
N ALA A 32 -5.75 7.65 -13.52
CA ALA A 32 -5.76 6.83 -14.72
C ALA A 32 -6.29 5.41 -14.44
N THR A 33 -7.06 4.88 -15.40
CA THR A 33 -7.62 3.52 -15.27
C THR A 33 -6.50 2.46 -15.23
N PRO A 34 -6.42 1.61 -14.17
CA PRO A 34 -5.43 0.55 -14.06
C PRO A 34 -5.48 -0.47 -15.21
N MET A 35 -4.34 -1.05 -15.56
CA MET A 35 -4.28 -2.19 -16.48
C MET A 35 -4.27 -3.48 -15.67
N VAL A 36 -5.29 -4.32 -15.85
CA VAL A 36 -5.35 -5.64 -15.19
C VAL A 36 -5.17 -6.74 -16.21
N PHE A 37 -4.44 -7.78 -15.82
CA PHE A 37 -4.15 -8.91 -16.69
C PHE A 37 -4.14 -10.24 -15.92
N GLY A 38 -4.29 -11.33 -16.66
CA GLY A 38 -4.19 -12.69 -16.12
C GLY A 38 -4.71 -13.77 -17.07
N SER A 39 -4.70 -15.01 -16.60
CA SER A 39 -5.11 -16.19 -17.36
C SER A 39 -6.63 -16.40 -17.31
N HIS A 40 -7.22 -16.95 -18.38
CA HIS A 40 -8.65 -17.28 -18.43
C HIS A 40 -9.61 -16.14 -18.00
N ARG A 41 -9.25 -14.88 -18.28
CA ARG A 41 -9.99 -13.67 -17.87
C ARG A 41 -10.09 -13.48 -16.35
N LYS A 42 -9.28 -14.19 -15.56
CA LYS A 42 -9.14 -13.99 -14.13
C LYS A 42 -8.10 -12.89 -13.86
N PRO A 43 -8.39 -11.90 -13.02
CA PRO A 43 -7.41 -10.90 -12.62
C PRO A 43 -6.32 -11.56 -11.77
N GLU A 44 -5.06 -11.44 -12.20
CA GLU A 44 -3.89 -12.01 -11.52
C GLU A 44 -2.82 -10.94 -11.24
N GLY A 45 -2.71 -9.94 -12.11
CA GLY A 45 -1.81 -8.81 -11.93
C GLY A 45 -2.46 -7.48 -12.32
N VAL A 46 -1.93 -6.40 -11.76
CA VAL A 46 -2.34 -5.03 -12.08
C VAL A 46 -1.11 -4.14 -12.25
N VAL A 47 -1.19 -3.23 -13.21
CA VAL A 47 -0.25 -2.11 -13.36
C VAL A 47 -1.03 -0.82 -13.11
N ILE A 48 -0.51 0.00 -12.23
CA ILE A 48 -1.08 1.30 -11.82
C ILE A 48 -0.10 2.43 -12.12
N PRO A 49 -0.58 3.69 -12.20
CA PRO A 49 0.30 4.86 -12.17
C PRO A 49 1.20 4.85 -10.94
N PHE A 50 2.43 5.31 -11.08
CA PHE A 50 3.37 5.39 -9.96
C PHE A 50 2.86 6.33 -8.87
N GLU A 51 2.28 7.47 -9.24
CA GLU A 51 1.66 8.42 -8.30
C GLU A 51 0.55 7.75 -7.47
N LEU A 52 -0.26 6.88 -8.09
CA LEU A 52 -1.28 6.12 -7.37
C LEU A 52 -0.64 5.11 -6.41
N PHE A 53 0.46 4.46 -6.82
CA PHE A 53 1.20 3.57 -5.94
C PHE A 53 1.73 4.32 -4.71
N GLU A 54 2.34 5.49 -4.87
CA GLU A 54 2.84 6.31 -3.76
C GLU A 54 1.73 6.70 -2.79
N GLN A 55 0.53 7.01 -3.28
CA GLN A 55 -0.63 7.31 -2.43
C GLN A 55 -1.15 6.08 -1.66
N LEU A 56 -0.98 4.88 -2.23
CA LEU A 56 -1.43 3.63 -1.62
C LEU A 56 -0.45 3.10 -0.56
N VAL A 57 0.86 3.40 -0.68
CA VAL A 57 1.88 2.88 0.25
C VAL A 57 1.55 3.19 1.72
N PRO A 58 1.25 4.43 2.14
CA PRO A 58 0.92 4.73 3.54
C PRO A 58 -0.31 3.97 4.03
N VAL A 59 -1.32 3.81 3.18
CA VAL A 59 -2.55 3.07 3.51
C VAL A 59 -2.24 1.58 3.74
N LEU A 60 -1.35 0.99 2.94
CA LEU A 60 -0.92 -0.39 3.12
C LEU A 60 -0.11 -0.57 4.41
N GLU A 61 0.77 0.39 4.73
CA GLU A 61 1.53 0.39 5.99
C GLU A 61 0.59 0.43 7.19
N ASP A 62 -0.41 1.32 7.18
CA ASP A 62 -1.43 1.42 8.23
C ASP A 62 -2.22 0.11 8.41
N LEU A 63 -2.60 -0.55 7.31
CA LEU A 63 -3.32 -1.82 7.38
C LEU A 63 -2.48 -2.93 8.02
N VAL A 64 -1.20 -3.01 7.68
CA VAL A 64 -0.26 -3.97 8.27
C VAL A 64 -0.05 -3.65 9.75
N LEU A 65 0.18 -2.39 10.08
CA LEU A 65 0.37 -1.93 11.46
C LEU A 65 -0.87 -2.20 12.31
N ALA A 66 -2.06 -1.90 11.81
CA ALA A 66 -3.31 -2.12 12.52
C ALA A 66 -3.50 -3.59 12.92
N GLN A 67 -3.04 -4.55 12.09
CA GLN A 67 -3.09 -5.96 12.46
C GLN A 67 -2.14 -6.28 13.62
N LEU A 68 -0.92 -5.74 13.61
CA LEU A 68 0.02 -5.92 14.70
C LEU A 68 -0.47 -5.28 16.00
N LEU A 69 -1.07 -4.09 15.91
CA LEU A 69 -1.63 -3.39 17.06
C LEU A 69 -2.79 -4.17 17.67
N ARG A 70 -3.70 -4.73 16.86
CA ARG A 70 -4.80 -5.56 17.37
C ARG A 70 -4.29 -6.73 18.23
N VAL A 71 -3.23 -7.41 17.79
CA VAL A 71 -2.63 -8.52 18.53
C VAL A 71 -2.04 -8.02 19.86
N ARG A 72 -1.23 -6.95 19.82
CA ARG A 72 -0.61 -6.39 21.03
C ARG A 72 -1.60 -5.80 22.02
N LEU A 73 -2.70 -5.22 21.54
CA LEU A 73 -3.75 -4.65 22.40
C LEU A 73 -4.67 -5.72 23.01
N ALA A 74 -4.78 -6.90 22.38
CA ALA A 74 -5.53 -8.02 22.94
C ALA A 74 -4.79 -8.69 24.12
N GLU A 75 -3.46 -8.70 24.06
CA GLU A 75 -2.58 -9.17 25.13
C GLU A 75 -1.60 -8.05 25.52
N PRO A 76 -2.09 -6.99 26.18
CA PRO A 76 -1.23 -5.88 26.54
C PRO A 76 -0.17 -6.37 27.52
N GLY A 77 1.09 -5.99 27.25
CA GLY A 77 2.17 -6.13 28.22
C GLY A 77 1.92 -5.25 29.45
N GLU A 78 2.79 -5.38 30.45
CA GLU A 78 2.72 -4.55 31.64
C GLU A 78 2.88 -3.06 31.27
N PRO A 79 1.93 -2.17 31.64
CA PRO A 79 2.06 -0.74 31.41
C PRO A 79 3.30 -0.21 32.12
N ARG A 80 4.12 0.58 31.41
CA ARG A 80 5.33 1.18 31.95
C ARG A 80 5.28 2.70 31.84
N PRO A 81 5.66 3.46 32.89
CA PRO A 81 5.82 4.91 32.79
C PRO A 81 6.85 5.28 31.72
N LEU A 82 6.60 6.37 30.99
CA LEU A 82 7.51 6.84 29.95
C LEU A 82 8.87 7.26 30.54
N ASP A 83 8.87 7.95 31.68
CA ASP A 83 10.08 8.45 32.37
C ASP A 83 11.07 7.32 32.70
N ASP A 84 10.55 6.16 33.11
CA ASP A 84 11.36 4.97 33.42
C ASP A 84 12.02 4.41 32.16
N LEU A 85 11.31 4.40 31.02
CA LEU A 85 11.83 3.94 29.73
C LEU A 85 12.88 4.88 29.15
N VAL A 86 12.64 6.20 29.23
CA VAL A 86 13.60 7.23 28.78
C VAL A 86 14.92 7.06 29.52
N THR A 87 14.85 6.91 30.84
CA THR A 87 16.02 6.68 31.69
C THR A 87 16.71 5.34 31.39
N GLU A 88 15.96 4.24 31.23
CA GLU A 88 16.51 2.91 30.92
C GLU A 88 17.25 2.88 29.59
N LEU A 89 16.71 3.55 28.57
CA LEU A 89 17.29 3.58 27.22
C LEU A 89 18.46 4.57 27.10
N GLY A 90 18.75 5.33 28.15
CA GLY A 90 19.85 6.29 28.21
C GLY A 90 19.58 7.58 27.45
N PHE A 91 18.31 7.89 27.17
CA PHE A 91 17.90 9.19 26.62
C PHE A 91 17.78 10.23 27.74
N THR A 92 17.94 11.49 27.37
CA THR A 92 17.73 12.66 28.24
C THR A 92 16.68 13.57 27.64
N ASP A 93 16.06 14.44 28.46
CA ASP A 93 15.06 15.41 27.98
C ASP A 93 15.61 16.30 26.85
N ALA A 94 16.92 16.60 26.88
CA ALA A 94 17.60 17.40 25.86
C ALA A 94 17.71 16.70 24.49
N ASP A 95 17.42 15.40 24.38
CA ASP A 95 17.45 14.66 23.12
C ASP A 95 16.13 14.77 22.32
N PHE A 96 15.07 15.34 22.93
CA PHE A 96 13.74 15.49 22.33
C PHE A 96 13.31 16.94 22.09
N ASP A 97 14.17 17.91 22.40
CA ASP A 97 14.04 19.34 22.06
C ASP A 97 14.56 19.64 20.63
#